data_AF-A0A7J7DYG8-F1
#
_entry.id   AF-A0A7J7DYG8-F1
#
_cell.length_a   1.000
_cell.length_b   1.000
_cell.length_c   1.000
_cell.angle_alpha   90.00
_cell.angle_beta   90.00
_cell.angle_gamma   90.00
#
_symmetry.space_group_name_H-M   'P 1'
#
loop_
_entity.id
_entity.type
_entity.pdbx_description
1 polymer ?
#
loop_
_entity_poly.entity_id
_entity_poly.type
_entity_poly.pdbx_seq_one_letter_code
_entity_poly.pdbx_strand_id
1 'polypeptide(L)' 'MESEIEPLVVDLKGTKKDFSTTAILERKKAANRLVIDKVVNDDNSVVALHPDTMEKLQLFCGDTILIKV' A
#
# COMPACT_ATOMS: atom_id res chain seq x y z
N MET A 1 40.30 4.36 47.16
CA MET A 1 40.50 3.35 46.11
C MET A 1 39.12 2.84 45.76
N GLU A 2 38.40 3.65 44.97
CA GLU A 2 37.07 3.32 44.50
C GLU A 2 37.24 2.23 43.44
N SER A 3 36.58 1.10 43.61
CA SER A 3 36.53 0.05 42.59
C SER A 3 35.33 0.33 41.71
N GLU A 4 35.59 0.74 40.47
CA GLU A 4 34.59 0.90 39.42
C GLU A 4 33.90 -0.45 39.19
N ILE A 5 32.61 -0.54 39.49
CA ILE A 5 31.76 -1.68 39.15
C ILE A 5 31.20 -1.42 37.75
N GLU A 6 31.69 -2.16 36.76
CA GLU A 6 31.09 -2.17 35.43
C GLU A 6 29.71 -2.86 35.48
N PRO A 7 28.61 -2.22 35.04
CA PRO A 7 27.32 -2.89 35.02
C PRO A 7 27.27 -3.87 33.85
N LEU A 8 27.06 -5.14 34.18
CA LEU A 8 26.76 -6.22 33.24
C LEU A 8 25.52 -5.83 32.42
N VAL A 9 25.73 -5.51 31.14
CA VAL A 9 24.65 -5.35 30.16
C VAL A 9 23.96 -6.69 29.95
N VAL A 10 22.74 -6.81 30.48
CA VAL A 10 21.83 -7.92 30.19
C VAL A 10 21.18 -7.67 28.83
N ASP A 11 21.65 -8.37 27.80
CA ASP A 11 20.98 -8.40 26.50
C ASP A 11 19.59 -9.04 26.65
N LEU A 12 18.55 -8.21 26.76
CA LEU A 12 17.14 -8.62 26.68
C LEU A 12 16.81 -9.01 25.22
N LYS A 13 17.31 -10.17 24.79
CA LYS A 13 16.89 -10.84 23.56
C LYS A 13 15.50 -11.43 23.80
N GLY A 14 14.45 -10.63 23.55
CA GLY A 14 13.09 -11.09 23.81
C GLY A 14 11.95 -10.17 23.42
N THR A 15 12.08 -9.30 22.41
CA THR A 15 10.90 -8.63 21.85
C THR A 15 10.16 -9.59 20.92
N LYS A 16 9.28 -10.41 21.49
CA LYS A 16 8.16 -11.00 20.76
C LYS A 16 7.26 -9.83 20.36
N LYS A 17 7.61 -9.16 19.27
CA LYS A 17 6.72 -8.19 18.60
C LYS A 17 5.53 -9.00 18.13
N ASP A 18 4.36 -8.63 18.60
CA ASP A 18 3.08 -9.17 18.19
C ASP A 18 2.89 -8.88 16.68
N PHE A 19 3.39 -9.76 15.82
CA PHE A 19 3.24 -9.64 14.36
C PHE A 19 1.88 -10.12 13.85
N SER A 20 0.93 -10.45 14.74
CA SER A 20 -0.35 -11.06 14.35
C SER A 20 -1.51 -10.07 14.18
N THR A 21 -1.41 -8.83 14.68
CA THR A 21 -2.53 -7.87 14.69
C THR A 21 -2.43 -6.77 13.63
N THR A 22 -1.24 -6.53 13.07
CA THR A 22 -1.02 -5.54 11.99
C THR A 22 -1.21 -6.10 10.58
N ALA A 23 -1.18 -7.42 10.39
CA ALA A 23 -1.31 -8.04 9.06
C ALA A 23 -2.74 -7.93 8.45
N ILE A 24 -3.77 -7.72 9.29
CA ILE A 24 -5.17 -7.64 8.84
C ILE A 24 -5.56 -6.22 8.41
N LEU A 25 -4.83 -5.19 8.88
CA LEU A 25 -5.12 -3.78 8.58
C LEU A 25 -4.50 -3.30 7.27
N GLU A 26 -3.58 -4.07 6.68
CA GLU A 26 -3.11 -3.83 5.32
C GLU A 26 -4.18 -4.31 4.35
N ARG A 27 -5.29 -3.57 4.29
CA ARG A 27 -6.37 -3.76 3.32
C ARG A 27 -5.72 -3.99 1.98
N LYS A 28 -5.76 -5.25 1.52
CA LYS A 28 -5.15 -5.73 0.28
C LYS A 28 -5.36 -4.63 -0.76
N LYS A 29 -4.28 -3.93 -1.14
CA LYS A 29 -4.34 -2.78 -2.05
C LYS A 29 -4.78 -3.32 -3.40
N ALA A 30 -6.09 -3.47 -3.55
CA ALA A 30 -6.67 -4.08 -4.72
C ALA A 30 -6.30 -3.16 -5.88
N ALA A 31 -5.70 -3.71 -6.94
CA ALA A 31 -5.13 -2.94 -8.04
C ALA A 31 -6.16 -2.03 -8.74
N ASN A 32 -7.45 -2.29 -8.52
CA ASN A 32 -8.59 -1.54 -9.01
C ASN A 32 -9.01 -0.36 -8.12
N ARG A 33 -8.34 -0.11 -6.99
CA ARG A 33 -8.55 1.11 -6.19
C ARG A 33 -7.76 2.26 -6.81
N LEU A 34 -8.45 2.98 -7.69
CA LEU A 34 -7.92 4.15 -8.37
C LEU A 34 -8.37 5.42 -7.63
N VAL A 35 -7.57 6.47 -7.74
CA VAL A 35 -7.89 7.81 -7.20
C VAL A 35 -8.38 8.67 -8.35
N ILE A 36 -9.41 9.47 -8.09
CA ILE A 36 -9.96 10.40 -9.08
C ILE A 36 -9.00 11.59 -9.18
N ASP A 37 -8.54 11.86 -10.40
CA ASP A 37 -7.76 13.05 -10.73
C ASP A 37 -8.58 14.01 -11.60
N LYS A 38 -8.08 15.24 -11.76
CA LYS A 38 -8.72 16.25 -12.59
C LYS A 38 -8.68 15.85 -14.07
N VAL A 39 -9.79 16.13 -14.73
CA VAL A 39 -10.03 15.74 -16.10
C VAL A 39 -9.20 16.59 -17.08
N VAL A 40 -8.55 15.93 -18.05
CA VAL A 40 -7.83 16.56 -19.17
C VAL A 40 -8.74 16.76 -20.40
N ASN A 41 -9.85 16.03 -20.49
CA ASN A 41 -10.78 16.05 -21.62
C ASN A 41 -12.25 15.97 -21.16
N ASP A 42 -13.11 16.89 -21.59
CA ASP A 42 -14.51 17.05 -21.13
C ASP A 42 -15.51 15.94 -21.58
N ASP A 43 -15.00 14.76 -21.96
CA ASP A 43 -15.85 13.63 -22.34
C ASP A 43 -16.18 12.76 -21.12
N ASN A 44 -17.47 12.61 -20.81
CA ASN A 44 -17.95 11.83 -19.66
C ASN A 44 -17.91 10.31 -19.88
N SER A 45 -17.68 9.86 -21.11
CA SER A 45 -17.65 8.44 -21.49
C SER A 45 -16.23 7.86 -21.53
N VAL A 46 -15.20 8.71 -21.45
CA VAL A 46 -13.79 8.31 -21.57
C VAL A 46 -13.06 8.53 -20.25
N VAL A 47 -12.35 7.50 -19.80
CA VAL A 47 -11.46 7.58 -18.63
C VAL A 47 -10.02 7.43 -19.10
N ALA A 48 -9.15 8.36 -18.71
CA ALA A 48 -7.72 8.28 -18.97
C ALA A 48 -7.02 7.56 -17.82
N LEU A 49 -6.21 6.55 -18.14
CA LEU A 49 -5.38 5.82 -17.19
C LEU A 49 -3.93 5.79 -17.69
N HIS A 50 -2.98 5.68 -16.76
CA HIS A 50 -1.58 5.47 -17.12
C HIS A 50 -1.40 4.07 -17.77
N PRO A 51 -0.58 3.93 -18.82
CA PRO A 51 -0.38 2.66 -19.53
C PRO A 51 0.02 1.50 -18.60
N ASP A 52 0.90 1.75 -17.63
CA ASP A 52 1.31 0.73 -16.64
C ASP A 52 0.13 0.20 -15.80
N THR A 53 -0.89 1.03 -15.54
CA THR A 53 -2.06 0.63 -14.77
C THR A 53 -3.05 -0.13 -15.66
N MET A 54 -3.15 0.25 -16.94
CA MET A 54 -3.93 -0.50 -17.93
C MET A 54 -3.40 -1.92 -18.10
N GLU A 55 -2.09 -2.10 -18.20
CA GLU A 55 -1.48 -3.44 -18.32
C GLU A 55 -1.74 -4.30 -17.07
N LYS A 56 -1.61 -3.73 -15.87
CA LYS A 56 -1.87 -4.44 -14.59
C LYS A 56 -3.32 -4.86 -14.42
N LEU A 57 -4.26 -4.07 -14.93
CA LEU A 57 -5.69 -4.38 -14.91
C LEU A 57 -6.15 -5.14 -16.16
N GLN A 58 -5.23 -5.39 -17.10
CA GLN A 58 -5.47 -6.04 -18.39
C GLN A 58 -6.62 -5.38 -19.18
N LEU A 59 -6.67 -4.04 -19.14
CA LEU A 59 -7.63 -3.23 -19.88
C LEU A 59 -6.99 -2.76 -21.19
N PHE A 60 -7.77 -2.77 -22.27
CA PHE A 60 -7.38 -2.26 -23.58
C PHE A 60 -8.24 -1.08 -24.02
N CYS A 61 -7.74 -0.30 -24.98
CA CYS A 61 -8.48 0.82 -25.56
C CYS A 61 -9.77 0.31 -26.22
N GLY A 62 -10.92 0.80 -25.75
CA GLY A 62 -12.25 0.42 -26.23
C GLY A 62 -13.02 -0.52 -25.30
N ASP A 63 -12.41 -0.98 -24.21
CA ASP A 63 -13.12 -1.77 -23.20
C ASP A 63 -14.14 -0.94 -22.44
N THR A 64 -15.30 -1.54 -22.14
CA THR A 64 -16.31 -0.93 -21.27
C THR A 64 -16.04 -1.32 -19.83
N ILE A 65 -15.92 -0.32 -18.96
CA ILE A 65 -15.56 -0.52 -17.55
C ILE A 65 -16.75 -0.22 -16.63
N LEU A 66 -16.88 -1.01 -15.56
CA LEU A 66 -17.84 -0.74 -14.49
C LEU A 66 -17.16 0.07 -13.39
N ILE A 67 -17.64 1.28 -13.15
CA ILE A 67 -17.17 2.12 -12.05
C ILE A 67 -18.12 1.97 -10.88
N LYS A 68 -17.58 1.57 -9.73
CA LYS A 68 -18.31 1.52 -8.46
C LYS A 68 -17.79 2.64 -7.55
N VAL A 69 -18.68 3.58 -7.22
CA VAL A 69 -18.48 4.61 -6.20
C VAL A 69 -18.78 4.04 -4.82
#